data_AF-A0A815W439-F1
#
_entry.id   AF-A0A815W439-F1
#
_cell.length_a   1.000
_cell.length_b   1.000
_cell.length_c   1.000
_cell.angle_alpha   90.00
_cell.angle_beta   90.00
_cell.angle_gamma   90.00
#
_symmetry.space_group_name_H-M   'P 1'
#
loop_
_entity.id
_entity.type
_entity.pdbx_description
1 polymer ?
#
loop_
_entity_poly.entity_id
_entity_poly.type
_entity_poly.pdbx_seq_one_letter_code
_entity_poly.pdbx_strand_id
1 'polypeptide(L)'
;MDTVMFLNNVQLTYVGVKRDFTDFLEDSREAALDIFKNIIKVIDDHQLNIYNLTSIGADNANVNFGEYHSVFKLLKDRLPHILKGRPKCIL
;
A
#
# COMPACT_ATOMS: atom_id res chain seq x y z
N MET A 1 -23.84 9.29 -0.54
CA MET A 1 -24.84 8.27 -0.93
C MET A 1 -24.25 7.56 -2.13
N ASP A 2 -23.93 6.28 -1.98
CA ASP A 2 -24.36 5.20 -2.87
C ASP A 2 -23.78 3.88 -2.32
N THR A 3 -24.68 2.91 -2.13
CA THR A 3 -24.51 1.60 -1.48
C THR A 3 -24.38 0.51 -2.55
N VAL A 4 -23.72 -0.64 -2.28
CA VAL A 4 -23.98 -2.04 -2.78
C VAL A 4 -22.74 -2.95 -2.51
N MET A 5 -22.76 -4.29 -2.41
CA MET A 5 -23.36 -5.30 -1.49
C MET A 5 -22.73 -6.70 -1.84
N PHE A 6 -22.64 -7.64 -0.85
CA PHE A 6 -22.46 -9.13 -0.95
C PHE A 6 -21.12 -9.74 -1.47
N LEU A 7 -20.68 -10.98 -1.19
CA LEU A 7 -21.10 -12.17 -0.39
C LEU A 7 -19.85 -13.08 -0.25
N ASN A 8 -19.59 -13.66 0.92
CA ASN A 8 -18.64 -14.76 1.06
C ASN A 8 -19.22 -16.01 0.38
N ASN A 9 -18.59 -16.51 -0.68
CA ASN A 9 -18.48 -17.95 -1.00
C ASN A 9 -17.64 -18.14 -2.27
N VAL A 10 -16.51 -18.84 -2.11
CA VAL A 10 -15.62 -19.47 -3.11
C VAL A 10 -15.69 -18.90 -4.53
N GLN A 11 -14.66 -18.15 -4.93
CA GLN A 11 -14.50 -17.74 -6.33
C GLN A 11 -13.12 -18.15 -6.87
N LEU A 12 -13.13 -19.09 -7.81
CA LEU A 12 -12.00 -19.43 -8.68
C LEU A 12 -11.54 -18.17 -9.42
N THR A 13 -10.34 -17.67 -9.15
CA THR A 13 -9.80 -16.50 -9.85
C THR A 13 -8.79 -16.89 -10.93
N TYR A 14 -9.15 -16.55 -12.17
CA TYR A 14 -8.28 -16.49 -13.34
C TYR A 14 -6.91 -15.84 -13.00
N VAL A 15 -5.85 -16.34 -13.65
CA VAL A 15 -4.51 -15.74 -13.62
C VAL A 15 -4.59 -14.29 -14.11
N GLY A 16 -4.17 -13.35 -13.27
CA GLY A 16 -3.94 -11.98 -13.71
C GLY A 16 -3.82 -10.96 -12.59
N VAL A 17 -4.94 -10.60 -11.96
CA VAL A 17 -4.97 -9.57 -10.91
C VAL A 17 -6.13 -9.82 -9.97
N LYS A 18 -5.86 -10.09 -8.69
CA LYS A 18 -6.87 -9.99 -7.62
C LYS A 18 -6.84 -8.56 -7.10
N ARG A 19 -7.90 -7.79 -7.32
CA ARG A 19 -8.09 -6.47 -6.70
C ARG A 19 -8.86 -6.70 -5.41
N ASP A 20 -8.16 -6.62 -4.30
CA ASP A 20 -8.76 -6.72 -2.97
C ASP A 20 -8.44 -5.43 -2.21
N PHE A 21 -9.37 -4.98 -1.38
CA PHE A 21 -9.18 -3.80 -0.55
C PHE A 21 -8.87 -4.27 0.87
N THR A 22 -7.66 -3.98 1.35
CA THR A 22 -7.16 -4.58 2.59
C THR A 22 -7.65 -3.85 3.83
N ASP A 23 -7.47 -2.53 3.92
CA ASP A 23 -7.82 -1.76 5.13
C ASP A 23 -7.99 -0.24 4.85
N PHE A 24 -8.72 0.45 5.73
CA PHE A 24 -8.81 1.91 5.81
C PHE A 24 -8.14 2.40 7.10
N LEU A 25 -7.04 3.14 6.93
CA LEU A 25 -6.28 3.69 8.03
C LEU A 25 -6.41 5.22 8.05
N GLU A 26 -6.85 5.75 9.18
CA GLU A 26 -6.80 7.19 9.47
C GLU A 26 -5.75 7.40 10.55
N ASP A 27 -4.69 8.16 10.23
CA ASP A 27 -3.66 8.54 11.20
C ASP A 27 -3.52 10.05 11.22
N SER A 28 -3.78 10.65 12.37
CA SER A 28 -3.60 12.09 12.60
C SER A 28 -2.13 12.53 12.49
N ARG A 29 -1.18 11.59 12.56
CA ARG A 29 0.25 11.82 12.38
C ARG A 29 0.68 11.31 11.01
N GLU A 30 0.63 12.20 10.03
CA GLU A 30 1.00 11.92 8.64
C GLU A 30 2.53 11.97 8.41
N ALA A 31 3.33 11.52 9.38
CA ALA A 31 4.77 11.43 9.19
C ALA A 31 5.15 10.14 8.44
N ALA A 32 6.22 10.19 7.64
CA ALA A 32 6.64 9.06 6.80
C ALA A 32 6.86 7.76 7.60
N LEU A 33 7.41 7.87 8.81
CA LEU A 33 7.65 6.73 9.69
C LEU A 33 6.35 6.08 10.21
N ASP A 34 5.34 6.90 10.53
CA ASP A 34 4.07 6.43 11.07
C ASP A 34 3.25 5.75 9.95
N ILE A 35 3.19 6.37 8.77
CA ILE A 35 2.60 5.75 7.57
C ILE A 35 3.31 4.42 7.24
N PHE A 36 4.64 4.39 7.28
CA PHE A 36 5.40 3.15 7.09
C PHE A 36 4.99 2.07 8.10
N LYS A 37 4.95 2.38 9.40
CA LYS A 37 4.53 1.42 10.44
C LYS A 37 3.10 0.93 10.22
N ASN A 38 2.19 1.80 9.81
CA ASN A 38 0.81 1.44 9.53
C ASN A 38 0.71 0.46 8.35
N ILE A 39 1.50 0.67 7.28
CA ILE A 39 1.60 -0.28 6.17
C ILE A 39 2.09 -1.65 6.67
N ILE A 40 3.13 -1.69 7.50
CA ILE A 40 3.65 -2.95 8.06
C ILE A 40 2.58 -3.65 8.89
N LYS A 41 1.90 -2.90 9.76
CA LYS A 41 0.84 -3.41 10.63
C LYS A 41 -0.28 -4.05 9.82
N VAL A 42 -0.78 -3.40 8.77
CA VAL A 42 -1.84 -3.95 7.91
C VAL A 42 -1.39 -5.21 7.19
N ILE A 43 -0.16 -5.24 6.68
CA ILE A 43 0.39 -6.45 6.06
C ILE A 43 0.41 -7.62 7.07
N ASP A 44 0.89 -7.37 8.28
CA ASP A 44 1.00 -8.38 9.34
C ASP A 44 -0.38 -8.84 9.85
N ASP A 45 -1.32 -7.92 10.08
CA ASP A 45 -2.68 -8.20 10.57
C ASP A 45 -3.48 -9.08 9.59
N HIS A 46 -3.25 -8.90 8.29
CA HIS A 46 -3.86 -9.71 7.24
C HIS A 46 -3.05 -10.96 6.89
N GLN A 47 -2.02 -11.29 7.68
CA GLN A 47 -1.14 -12.44 7.48
C GLN A 47 -0.50 -12.47 6.08
N LEU A 48 -0.25 -11.29 5.50
CA LEU A 48 0.42 -11.14 4.22
C LEU A 48 1.93 -11.12 4.43
N ASN A 49 2.67 -11.67 3.47
CA ASN A 49 4.12 -11.61 3.51
C ASN A 49 4.61 -10.31 2.87
N ILE A 50 5.24 -9.43 3.66
CA ILE A 50 5.82 -8.17 3.20
C ILE A 50 6.82 -8.34 2.05
N TYR A 51 7.53 -9.47 1.96
CA TYR A 51 8.48 -9.71 0.87
C TYR A 51 7.82 -9.94 -0.49
N ASN A 52 6.48 -10.07 -0.53
CA ASN A 52 5.70 -10.09 -1.77
C ASN A 52 5.26 -8.68 -2.20
N LEU A 53 5.56 -7.62 -1.43
CA LEU A 53 5.25 -6.25 -1.80
C LEU A 53 6.20 -5.76 -2.89
N THR A 54 5.71 -5.67 -4.12
CA THR A 54 6.53 -5.34 -5.29
C THR A 54 6.62 -3.84 -5.58
N SER A 55 5.61 -3.06 -5.21
CA SER A 55 5.58 -1.63 -5.47
C SER A 55 4.67 -0.86 -4.51
N ILE A 56 4.94 0.43 -4.37
CA ILE A 56 4.06 1.39 -3.70
C ILE A 56 3.73 2.54 -4.64
N GLY A 57 2.45 2.90 -4.74
CA GLY A 57 1.96 4.06 -5.46
C GLY A 57 1.28 5.04 -4.51
N ALA A 58 1.64 6.32 -4.62
CA ALA A 58 1.07 7.44 -3.87
C ALA A 58 1.30 8.74 -4.66
N ASP A 59 0.81 9.88 -4.19
CA ASP A 59 1.20 11.18 -4.77
C ASP A 59 2.71 11.44 -4.63
N ASN A 60 3.25 12.47 -5.30
CA ASN A 60 4.67 12.81 -5.23
C ASN A 60 5.05 13.68 -4.01
N ALA A 61 4.24 13.74 -2.95
CA ALA A 61 4.58 14.52 -1.77
C ALA A 61 5.88 14.02 -1.11
N ASN A 62 6.59 14.93 -0.43
CA ASN A 62 7.87 14.61 0.22
C ASN A 62 7.74 13.47 1.24
N VAL A 63 6.61 13.39 1.94
CA VAL A 63 6.34 12.29 2.88
C VAL A 63 6.35 10.92 2.18
N ASN A 64 5.87 10.84 0.94
CA ASN A 64 5.72 9.59 0.20
C ASN A 64 6.98 9.23 -0.60
N PHE A 65 7.60 10.21 -1.27
CA PHE A 65 8.74 9.96 -2.17
C PHE A 65 9.91 10.94 -2.06
N GLY A 66 10.05 11.67 -0.95
CA GLY A 66 11.24 12.46 -0.66
C GLY A 66 12.52 11.61 -0.67
N GLU A 67 13.64 12.24 -1.02
CA GLU A 67 14.93 11.57 -1.26
C GLU A 67 15.55 10.97 0.03
N TYR A 68 15.55 11.73 1.12
CA TYR A 68 16.27 11.38 2.35
C TYR A 68 15.41 10.64 3.37
N HIS A 69 14.15 11.04 3.52
CA HIS A 69 13.23 10.46 4.49
C HIS A 69 11.80 10.51 3.95
N SER A 70 11.30 9.35 3.52
CA SER A 70 9.97 9.17 2.96
C SER A 70 9.49 7.73 3.15
N VAL A 71 8.19 7.49 2.98
CA VAL A 71 7.61 6.15 3.04
C VAL A 71 8.32 5.22 2.05
N PHE A 72 8.52 5.68 0.81
CA PHE A 72 9.25 4.91 -0.18
C PHE A 72 10.69 4.63 0.23
N LYS A 73 11.41 5.61 0.78
CA LYS A 73 12.79 5.41 1.22
C LYS A 73 12.87 4.38 2.35
N LEU A 74 11.99 4.46 3.34
CA LEU A 74 11.87 3.49 4.44
C LEU A 74 11.53 2.09 3.93
N LEU A 75 10.60 1.97 2.98
CA LEU A 75 10.28 0.69 2.34
C LEU A 75 11.46 0.17 1.51
N LYS A 76 12.18 1.02 0.80
CA LYS A 76 13.32 0.64 -0.05
C LYS A 76 14.50 0.13 0.78
N ASP A 77 14.73 0.73 1.94
CA ASP A 77 15.78 0.31 2.87
C ASP A 77 15.46 -1.07 3.49
N ARG A 78 14.17 -1.39 3.69
CA ARG A 78 13.73 -2.72 4.17
C ARG A 78 13.55 -3.75 3.05
N LEU A 79 13.11 -3.33 1.87
CA LEU A 79 12.76 -4.16 0.71
C LEU A 79 13.51 -3.62 -0.52
N PRO A 80 14.78 -4.02 -0.75
CA PRO A 80 15.58 -3.48 -1.84
C PRO A 80 14.97 -3.68 -3.24
N HIS A 81 14.07 -4.65 -3.41
CA HIS A 81 13.39 -4.93 -4.67
C HIS A 81 12.16 -4.06 -4.94
N ILE A 82 11.67 -3.28 -3.95
CA ILE A 82 10.43 -2.50 -4.12
C ILE A 82 10.60 -1.43 -5.21
N LEU A 83 9.58 -1.27 -6.04
CA LEU A 83 9.53 -0.31 -7.12
C LEU A 83 8.66 0.89 -6.75
N LYS A 84 9.08 2.08 -7.17
CA LYS A 84 8.22 3.27 -7.13
C LYS A 84 7.14 3.12 -8.19
N GLY A 85 5.88 2.95 -7.76
CA GLY A 85 4.73 3.06 -8.63
C GLY A 85 4.61 4.50 -9.09
N ARG A 86 4.65 4.75 -10.40
CA ARG A 86 4.39 6.08 -10.95
C ARG A 86 2.88 6.24 -11.10
N PRO A 87 2.21 7.14 -10.37
CA PRO A 87 0.84 7.49 -10.70
C PRO A 87 0.85 8.13 -12.08
N LYS A 88 0.27 7.47 -13.07
CA LYS A 88 -0.22 8.16 -14.27
C LYS A 88 -1.56 8.81 -13.90
N CYS A 89 -1.54 9.82 -13.05
CA CYS A 89 -2.69 10.70 -12.91
C CYS A 89 -2.54 11.79 -13.97
N ILE A 90 -3.28 11.63 -15.07
CA ILE A 90 -3.61 12.71 -16.00
C ILE A 90 -4.57 13.60 -15.20
N LEU A 91 -4.12 14.80 -14.83
CA LEU A 91 -5.03 15.86 -14.38
C LEU A 91 -5.89 16.32 -15.56
#